data_AF-W1I730-F1
#
_entry.id   AF-W1I730-F1
#
_cell.length_a   1.000
_cell.length_b   1.000
_cell.length_c   1.000
_cell.angle_alpha   90.00
_cell.angle_beta   90.00
_cell.angle_gamma   90.00
#
_symmetry.space_group_name_H-M   'P 1'
#
loop_
_entity.id
_entity.type
_entity.pdbx_description
1 polymer ?
#
loop_
_entity_poly.entity_id
_entity_poly.type
_entity_poly.pdbx_seq_one_letter_code
_entity_poly.pdbx_strand_id
1 'polypeptide(L)'
;MTETQHVIALNPYRKGNKGKVFSNSMAVYDKVIASPEIRKMIQQIRGELPIPKINANDAEAVKKAQDRLKSELPFFCPHYGIFKNNVRRQENAQPESFMFQTIIDVDDREYVDKAIEKARELNCSDSIWNGSLLHLCYSARKKLHIGIRLPVGMTIEETQKAYCEALGVPYDESCITPERMIYLTDKDSEIYRSKMWCAVLSEKEILMRRQAYLDRGLTVDGRGKVNSLQFKVNSNSNDNVENNRLSGNDGNPAVSAGSAVQPAQSGNSHGADAPHIGDSGGNQNAGGLGAREKNLIAFDLFTQAAGLGGMEIDTVGSRHSSLLAIMSAGASRVMEEEELMKVVRVKMPSYYQENDCLIEIGLVTENFMPSGLSSSEAAILANQIGTELKIDNIWSVFGNYWGPNPNSMRAAYNRGMEQKKTIPFLEKVMPAIRG
;
A
#
# COMPACT_ATOMS: atom_id res chain seq x y z
N MET A 1 33.91 -7.43 1.13
CA MET A 1 32.94 -6.33 1.36
C MET A 1 31.76 -6.61 0.45
N THR A 2 30.58 -6.85 1.00
CA THR A 2 29.35 -6.98 0.20
C THR A 2 29.02 -5.61 -0.40
N GLU A 3 28.79 -5.56 -1.70
CA GLU A 3 28.45 -4.33 -2.42
C GLU A 3 27.10 -3.79 -1.90
N THR A 4 27.03 -2.51 -1.53
CA THR A 4 25.79 -1.87 -1.08
C THR A 4 24.80 -1.85 -2.25
N GLN A 5 23.65 -2.49 -2.09
CA GLN A 5 22.61 -2.51 -3.12
C GLN A 5 21.86 -1.18 -3.16
N HIS A 6 21.59 -0.66 -4.36
CA HIS A 6 20.77 0.53 -4.58
C HIS A 6 19.53 0.22 -5.40
N VAL A 7 18.41 0.81 -5.01
CA VAL A 7 17.14 0.70 -5.72
C VAL A 7 16.53 2.08 -5.89
N ILE A 8 16.18 2.42 -7.13
CA ILE A 8 15.59 3.71 -7.48
C ILE A 8 14.32 3.45 -8.31
N ALA A 9 13.18 3.95 -7.84
CA ALA A 9 11.98 4.05 -8.66
C ALA A 9 12.16 5.19 -9.66
N LEU A 10 12.57 4.85 -10.89
CA LEU A 10 12.98 5.77 -11.94
C LEU A 10 12.18 5.54 -13.23
N ASN A 11 11.78 6.63 -13.88
CA ASN A 11 11.42 6.62 -15.29
C ASN A 11 12.56 7.29 -16.08
N PRO A 12 13.40 6.50 -16.79
CA PRO A 12 14.60 7.03 -17.45
C PRO A 12 14.30 7.71 -18.79
N TYR A 13 13.05 7.65 -19.26
CA TYR A 13 12.72 8.06 -20.62
C TYR A 13 12.31 9.53 -20.69
N ARG A 14 12.86 10.22 -21.68
CA ARG A 14 12.29 11.49 -22.13
C ARG A 14 10.85 11.29 -22.57
N LYS A 15 9.98 12.26 -22.26
CA LYS A 15 8.53 12.19 -22.57
C LYS A 15 7.88 10.91 -22.01
N GLY A 16 8.48 10.31 -20.99
CA GLY A 16 7.96 9.10 -20.36
C GLY A 16 6.57 9.35 -19.77
N ASN A 17 5.74 8.30 -19.77
CA ASN A 17 4.45 8.34 -19.09
C ASN A 17 4.67 8.62 -17.59
N LYS A 18 4.17 9.76 -17.10
CA LYS A 18 4.32 10.18 -15.70
C LYS A 18 3.62 9.26 -14.71
N GLY A 19 2.69 8.41 -15.15
CA GLY A 19 2.09 7.35 -14.32
C GLY A 19 2.91 6.07 -14.23
N LYS A 20 4.02 5.96 -14.97
CA LYS A 20 4.89 4.79 -14.99
C LYS A 20 6.25 5.07 -14.37
N VAL A 21 6.69 4.15 -13.52
CA VAL A 21 7.99 4.18 -12.85
C VAL A 21 8.50 2.75 -12.69
N PHE A 22 9.80 2.52 -12.82
CA PHE A 22 10.40 1.19 -12.80
C PHE A 22 11.48 1.12 -11.73
N SER A 23 11.61 -0.03 -11.08
CA SER A 23 12.74 -0.29 -10.19
C SER A 23 14.01 -0.44 -11.01
N ASN A 24 14.98 0.45 -10.79
CA ASN A 24 16.25 0.52 -11.52
C ASN A 24 17.44 0.55 -10.57
N SER A 25 18.61 0.19 -11.08
CA SER A 25 19.88 0.33 -10.38
C SER A 25 20.43 1.76 -10.49
N MET A 26 21.40 2.08 -9.62
CA MET A 26 22.15 3.35 -9.68
C MET A 26 22.84 3.56 -11.05
N ALA A 27 23.27 2.49 -11.72
CA ALA A 27 23.91 2.58 -13.04
C ALA A 27 22.97 3.16 -14.11
N VAL A 28 21.66 2.88 -14.04
CA VAL A 28 20.68 3.48 -14.96
C VAL A 28 20.54 4.98 -14.68
N TYR A 29 20.49 5.38 -13.41
CA TYR A 29 20.47 6.78 -13.02
C TYR A 29 21.71 7.53 -13.55
N ASP A 30 22.90 6.97 -13.32
CA ASP A 30 24.17 7.56 -13.77
C ASP A 30 24.23 7.73 -15.30
N LYS A 31 23.75 6.71 -16.03
CA LYS A 31 23.66 6.79 -17.49
C LYS A 31 22.73 7.91 -17.96
N VAL A 32 21.61 8.12 -17.28
CA VAL A 32 20.64 9.18 -17.65
C VAL A 32 21.24 10.56 -17.41
N ILE A 33 21.82 10.83 -16.23
CA ILE A 33 22.35 12.15 -15.90
C ILE A 33 23.63 12.49 -16.69
N ALA A 34 24.38 11.48 -17.13
CA ALA A 34 25.55 11.65 -18.00
C ALA A 34 25.17 11.89 -19.48
N SER A 35 23.88 11.79 -19.84
CA SER A 35 23.42 11.96 -21.22
C SER A 35 23.68 13.38 -21.73
N PRO A 36 24.39 13.54 -22.87
CA PRO A 36 24.58 14.84 -23.52
C PRO A 36 23.26 15.52 -23.89
N GLU A 37 22.24 14.70 -24.19
CA GLU A 37 20.90 15.20 -24.51
C GLU A 37 20.22 15.83 -23.29
N ILE A 38 20.32 15.20 -22.12
CA ILE A 38 19.80 15.76 -20.86
C ILE A 38 20.55 17.04 -20.51
N ARG A 39 21.90 17.05 -20.58
CA ARG A 39 22.70 18.26 -20.39
C ARG A 39 22.23 19.41 -21.29
N LYS A 40 22.07 19.16 -22.59
CA LYS A 40 21.58 20.16 -23.54
C LYS A 40 20.18 20.67 -23.17
N MET A 41 19.26 19.78 -22.78
CA MET A 41 17.92 20.19 -22.35
C MET A 41 17.96 21.08 -21.11
N ILE A 42 18.78 20.74 -20.12
CA ILE A 42 18.90 21.54 -18.90
C ILE A 42 19.43 22.94 -19.23
N GLN A 43 20.46 23.05 -20.07
CA GLN A 43 20.97 24.33 -20.55
C GLN A 43 19.88 25.15 -21.27
N GLN A 44 19.05 24.50 -22.09
CA GLN A 44 17.92 25.16 -22.75
C GLN A 44 16.84 25.63 -21.77
N ILE A 45 16.49 24.81 -20.78
CA ILE A 45 15.52 25.16 -19.73
C ILE A 45 16.03 26.35 -18.91
N ARG A 46 17.34 26.44 -18.70
CA ARG A 46 18.01 27.52 -17.96
C ARG A 46 18.22 28.79 -18.80
N GLY A 47 17.97 28.73 -20.11
CA GLY A 47 18.23 29.85 -21.03
C GLY A 47 19.69 30.02 -21.42
N GLU A 48 20.55 29.05 -21.12
CA GLU A 48 21.98 29.04 -21.45
C GLU A 48 22.22 28.64 -22.92
N LEU A 49 21.26 27.91 -23.51
CA LEU A 49 21.24 27.59 -24.94
C LEU A 49 19.89 27.96 -25.58
N PRO A 50 19.89 28.36 -26.86
CA PRO A 50 18.66 28.64 -27.58
C PRO A 50 17.83 27.37 -27.79
N ILE A 51 16.51 27.54 -27.82
CA ILE A 51 15.57 26.47 -28.16
C ILE A 51 15.28 26.55 -29.67
N PRO A 52 15.52 25.47 -30.45
CA PRO A 52 15.27 25.48 -31.88
C PRO A 52 13.84 25.88 -32.23
N LYS A 53 13.69 26.70 -33.28
CA LYS A 53 12.39 27.15 -33.81
C LYS A 53 11.57 28.03 -32.84
N ILE A 54 12.19 28.58 -31.80
CA ILE A 54 11.59 29.57 -30.91
C ILE A 54 12.36 30.88 -31.05
N ASN A 55 11.64 31.99 -31.19
CA ASN A 55 12.25 33.32 -31.22
C ASN A 55 12.73 33.68 -29.81
N ALA A 56 14.03 33.96 -29.65
CA ALA A 56 14.61 34.30 -28.35
C ALA A 56 14.09 35.62 -27.78
N ASN A 57 13.57 36.51 -28.63
CA ASN A 57 12.99 37.79 -28.23
C ASN A 57 11.51 37.67 -27.80
N ASP A 58 10.89 36.50 -27.98
CA ASP A 58 9.53 36.24 -27.54
C ASP A 58 9.56 35.52 -26.18
N ALA A 59 9.48 36.32 -25.10
CA ALA A 59 9.60 35.82 -23.73
C ALA A 59 8.51 34.80 -23.38
N GLU A 60 7.30 34.94 -23.91
CA GLU A 60 6.20 34.02 -23.64
C GLU A 60 6.41 32.68 -24.35
N ALA A 61 6.79 32.70 -25.63
CA ALA A 61 7.11 31.50 -26.38
C ALA A 61 8.32 30.76 -25.78
N VAL A 62 9.35 31.48 -25.35
CA VAL A 62 10.52 30.90 -24.64
C VAL A 62 10.08 30.22 -23.36
N LYS A 63 9.32 30.89 -22.50
CA LYS A 63 8.83 30.32 -21.24
C LYS A 63 8.00 29.06 -21.47
N LYS A 64 7.05 29.09 -22.40
CA LYS A 64 6.22 27.93 -22.76
C LYS A 64 7.07 26.75 -23.28
N ALA A 65 8.11 27.05 -24.07
CA ALA A 65 9.02 26.03 -24.56
C ALA A 65 9.89 25.43 -23.44
N GLN A 66 10.37 26.24 -22.50
CA GLN A 66 11.11 25.79 -21.31
C GLN A 66 10.22 24.94 -20.39
N ASP A 67 8.97 25.34 -20.16
CA ASP A 67 7.97 24.58 -19.41
C ASP A 67 7.73 23.20 -20.04
N ARG A 68 7.56 23.17 -21.37
CA ARG A 68 7.44 21.93 -22.14
C ARG A 68 8.68 21.06 -21.95
N LEU A 69 9.89 21.57 -22.20
CA LEU A 69 11.13 20.80 -22.07
C LEU A 69 11.30 20.21 -20.66
N LYS A 70 11.02 20.99 -19.60
CA LYS A 70 11.03 20.50 -18.21
C LYS A 70 10.09 19.32 -18.03
N SER A 71 8.88 19.40 -18.59
CA SER A 71 7.87 18.34 -18.47
C SER A 71 8.23 17.03 -19.17
N GLU A 72 9.20 17.08 -20.10
CA GLU A 72 9.70 15.93 -20.86
C GLU A 72 10.90 15.26 -20.18
N LEU A 73 11.45 15.82 -19.09
CA LEU A 73 12.61 15.25 -18.41
C LEU A 73 12.26 13.89 -17.77
N PRO A 74 13.22 12.96 -17.72
CA PRO A 74 13.17 11.79 -16.85
C PRO A 74 12.92 12.19 -15.39
N PHE A 75 12.43 11.28 -14.56
CA PHE A 75 12.14 11.58 -13.16
C PHE A 75 12.25 10.33 -12.28
N PHE A 76 12.48 10.52 -10.98
CA PHE A 76 12.46 9.46 -9.98
C PHE A 76 11.52 9.79 -8.82
N CYS A 77 11.09 8.77 -8.08
CA CYS A 77 10.36 8.91 -6.83
C CYS A 77 11.34 8.77 -5.65
N PRO A 78 11.37 9.74 -4.70
CA PRO A 78 12.39 9.75 -3.66
C PRO A 78 12.08 8.82 -2.48
N HIS A 79 10.80 8.53 -2.24
CA HIS A 79 10.33 7.87 -1.02
C HIS A 79 10.32 6.34 -1.09
N TYR A 80 10.08 5.77 -2.29
CA TYR A 80 9.90 4.33 -2.48
C TYR A 80 10.81 3.83 -3.62
N GLY A 81 11.40 2.66 -3.43
CA GLY A 81 12.18 1.99 -4.46
C GLY A 81 11.33 1.24 -5.48
N ILE A 82 10.11 0.82 -5.12
CA ILE A 82 9.27 -0.06 -5.94
C ILE A 82 7.79 0.35 -5.88
N PHE A 83 7.16 0.32 -7.06
CA PHE A 83 5.71 0.43 -7.23
C PHE A 83 5.17 -0.82 -7.94
N LYS A 84 4.11 -1.41 -7.40
CA LYS A 84 3.39 -2.55 -8.01
C LYS A 84 2.96 -2.20 -9.43
N ASN A 85 3.11 -3.15 -10.34
CA ASN A 85 2.75 -3.00 -11.77
C ASN A 85 3.42 -1.82 -12.49
N ASN A 86 4.52 -1.30 -11.92
CA ASN A 86 5.22 -0.11 -12.39
C ASN A 86 4.31 1.13 -12.47
N VAL A 87 3.31 1.25 -11.59
CA VAL A 87 2.33 2.36 -11.56
C VAL A 87 2.64 3.32 -10.43
N ARG A 88 2.95 4.59 -10.73
CA ARG A 88 3.21 5.64 -9.73
C ARG A 88 1.90 6.14 -9.12
N ARG A 89 1.39 5.41 -8.14
CA ARG A 89 0.21 5.73 -7.32
C ARG A 89 0.40 5.27 -5.89
N GLN A 90 -0.27 5.92 -4.95
CA GLN A 90 -0.21 5.60 -3.53
C GLN A 90 -0.61 4.15 -3.23
N GLU A 91 -1.65 3.60 -3.88
CA GLU A 91 -2.06 2.20 -3.66
C GLU A 91 -1.05 1.18 -4.20
N ASN A 92 -0.18 1.61 -5.12
CA ASN A 92 0.83 0.75 -5.73
C ASN A 92 2.20 0.88 -5.06
N ALA A 93 2.45 1.89 -4.23
CA ALA A 93 3.70 2.02 -3.48
C ALA A 93 3.87 0.81 -2.54
N GLN A 94 4.98 0.07 -2.67
CA GLN A 94 5.25 -1.09 -1.82
C GLN A 94 5.85 -0.63 -0.47
N PRO A 95 5.16 -0.81 0.67
CA PRO A 95 5.67 -0.39 1.98
C PRO A 95 7.04 -0.99 2.32
N GLU A 96 7.30 -2.21 1.85
CA GLU A 96 8.56 -2.91 2.11
C GLU A 96 9.75 -2.25 1.40
N SER A 97 9.49 -1.49 0.33
CA SER A 97 10.47 -0.73 -0.44
C SER A 97 10.60 0.73 0.01
N PHE A 98 9.99 1.11 1.13
CA PHE A 98 10.12 2.45 1.67
C PHE A 98 11.59 2.74 2.01
N MET A 99 12.10 3.83 1.47
CA MET A 99 13.53 4.09 1.46
C MET A 99 14.01 4.84 2.70
N PHE A 100 13.11 5.26 3.62
CA PHE A 100 13.43 6.10 4.78
C PHE A 100 14.28 7.34 4.42
N GLN A 101 14.00 7.94 3.26
CA GLN A 101 14.62 9.18 2.82
C GLN A 101 13.56 10.08 2.18
N THR A 102 13.83 11.37 2.10
CA THR A 102 12.98 12.35 1.43
C THR A 102 13.82 13.43 0.75
N ILE A 103 13.18 14.30 -0.03
CA ILE A 103 13.81 15.45 -0.70
C ILE A 103 13.14 16.72 -0.20
N ILE A 104 13.94 17.67 0.25
CA ILE A 104 13.54 19.05 0.53
C ILE A 104 13.71 19.87 -0.74
N ASP A 105 12.63 20.54 -1.15
CA ASP A 105 12.65 21.46 -2.28
C ASP A 105 12.84 22.89 -1.80
N VAL A 106 14.01 23.47 -2.12
CA VAL A 106 14.29 24.89 -1.85
C VAL A 106 13.96 25.67 -3.11
N ASP A 107 12.77 26.23 -3.09
CA ASP A 107 12.10 26.71 -4.29
C ASP A 107 12.50 28.15 -4.69
N ASP A 108 13.04 28.90 -3.74
CA ASP A 108 13.53 30.26 -3.93
C ASP A 108 15.06 30.26 -4.05
N ARG A 109 15.56 30.92 -5.12
CA ARG A 109 16.98 30.97 -5.47
C ARG A 109 17.80 31.73 -4.43
N GLU A 110 17.21 32.66 -3.69
CA GLU A 110 17.91 33.44 -2.67
C GLU A 110 18.36 32.57 -1.48
N TYR A 111 17.68 31.45 -1.25
CA TYR A 111 18.01 30.53 -0.17
C TYR A 111 18.99 29.43 -0.60
N VAL A 112 19.27 29.27 -1.89
CA VAL A 112 19.99 28.10 -2.42
C VAL A 112 21.38 27.95 -1.81
N ASP A 113 22.21 28.99 -1.88
CA ASP A 113 23.60 28.91 -1.38
C ASP A 113 23.62 28.71 0.13
N LYS A 114 22.80 29.48 0.86
CA LYS A 114 22.64 29.35 2.32
C LYS A 114 22.15 27.96 2.72
N ALA A 115 21.21 27.38 1.98
CA ALA A 115 20.67 26.06 2.26
C ALA A 115 21.71 24.95 1.97
N ILE A 116 22.57 25.11 0.96
CA ILE A 116 23.69 24.18 0.71
C ILE A 116 24.66 24.18 1.90
N GLU A 117 25.08 25.37 2.35
CA GLU A 117 25.99 25.50 3.50
C GLU A 117 25.33 24.93 4.75
N LYS A 118 24.08 25.31 5.03
CA LYS A 118 23.36 24.86 6.21
C LYS A 118 23.11 23.36 6.23
N ALA A 119 22.78 22.74 5.09
CA ALA A 119 22.63 21.29 4.99
C ALA A 119 23.93 20.55 5.34
N ARG A 120 25.10 21.10 4.96
CA ARG A 120 26.41 20.54 5.33
C ARG A 120 26.71 20.71 6.81
N GLU A 121 26.39 21.88 7.39
CA GLU A 121 26.51 22.12 8.83
C GLU A 121 25.67 21.12 9.64
N LEU A 122 24.38 20.98 9.28
CA LEU A 122 23.46 20.05 9.95
C LEU A 122 23.97 18.62 9.86
N ASN A 123 24.51 18.21 8.71
CA ASN A 123 25.09 16.89 8.51
C ASN A 123 26.31 16.60 9.41
N CYS A 124 27.04 17.63 9.83
CA CYS A 124 28.22 17.51 10.70
C CYS A 124 27.95 17.94 12.16
N SER A 125 26.71 18.31 12.49
CA SER A 125 26.31 18.79 13.81
C SER A 125 26.11 17.65 14.82
N ASP A 126 26.05 17.95 16.11
CA ASP A 126 25.67 16.97 17.15
C ASP A 126 24.15 16.78 17.30
N SER A 127 23.37 17.32 16.35
CA SER A 127 21.91 17.20 16.35
C SER A 127 21.42 15.88 15.73
N ILE A 128 20.10 15.69 15.70
CA ILE A 128 19.45 14.55 15.02
C ILE A 128 19.73 14.50 13.51
N TRP A 129 20.33 15.55 12.94
CA TRP A 129 20.67 15.67 11.53
C TRP A 129 22.09 15.19 11.19
N ASN A 130 22.89 14.77 12.18
CA ASN A 130 24.22 14.21 11.95
C ASN A 130 24.16 13.04 10.94
N GLY A 131 24.98 13.10 9.89
CA GLY A 131 25.04 12.06 8.85
C GLY A 131 23.76 11.91 8.01
N SER A 132 22.80 12.84 8.11
CA SER A 132 21.51 12.73 7.41
C SER A 132 21.58 13.09 5.93
N LEU A 133 22.56 13.87 5.47
CA LEU A 133 22.63 14.37 4.10
C LEU A 133 23.02 13.25 3.13
N LEU A 134 22.13 12.97 2.18
CA LEU A 134 22.30 11.94 1.16
C LEU A 134 22.57 12.49 -0.23
N HIS A 135 21.95 13.61 -0.61
CA HIS A 135 22.06 14.16 -1.98
C HIS A 135 21.90 15.68 -1.99
N LEU A 136 22.66 16.37 -2.83
CA LEU A 136 22.46 17.78 -3.16
C LEU A 136 22.49 17.92 -4.68
N CYS A 137 21.45 18.50 -5.25
CA CYS A 137 21.35 18.66 -6.68
C CYS A 137 20.54 19.89 -7.08
N TYR A 138 21.04 20.63 -8.06
CA TYR A 138 20.28 21.70 -8.68
C TYR A 138 19.12 21.13 -9.51
N SER A 139 17.95 21.71 -9.35
CA SER A 139 16.80 21.44 -10.21
C SER A 139 17.02 21.98 -11.62
N ALA A 140 16.13 21.60 -12.55
CA ALA A 140 16.17 22.07 -13.93
C ALA A 140 16.11 23.60 -14.06
N ARG A 141 15.63 24.32 -13.03
CA ARG A 141 15.56 25.79 -12.99
C ARG A 141 16.54 26.46 -12.03
N LYS A 142 17.63 25.76 -11.64
CA LYS A 142 18.61 26.23 -10.65
C LYS A 142 18.00 26.55 -9.26
N LYS A 143 16.90 25.86 -8.93
CA LYS A 143 16.47 25.71 -7.53
C LYS A 143 17.27 24.55 -6.91
N LEU A 144 17.05 24.19 -5.65
CA LEU A 144 17.82 23.14 -5.00
C LEU A 144 16.93 22.01 -4.47
N HIS A 145 17.39 20.78 -4.64
CA HIS A 145 16.84 19.59 -4.01
C HIS A 145 17.87 19.05 -3.01
N ILE A 146 17.45 18.83 -1.77
CA ILE A 146 18.29 18.30 -0.69
C ILE A 146 17.72 16.95 -0.27
N GLY A 147 18.40 15.86 -0.60
CA GLY A 147 18.03 14.52 -0.17
C GLY A 147 18.58 14.19 1.20
N ILE A 148 17.70 13.78 2.11
CA ILE A 148 18.04 13.47 3.49
C ILE A 148 17.48 12.12 3.95
N ARG A 149 18.19 11.49 4.88
CA ARG A 149 17.76 10.33 5.66
C ARG A 149 16.76 10.79 6.72
N LEU A 150 15.63 10.11 6.84
CA LEU A 150 14.67 10.37 7.92
C LEU A 150 15.31 9.98 9.27
N PRO A 151 15.20 10.79 10.33
CA PRO A 151 15.48 10.34 11.68
C PRO A 151 14.59 9.15 12.06
N VAL A 152 15.08 8.28 12.94
CA VAL A 152 14.34 7.09 13.35
C VAL A 152 13.00 7.50 13.96
N GLY A 153 11.92 6.90 13.47
CA GLY A 153 10.56 7.13 13.96
C GLY A 153 9.87 8.38 13.41
N MET A 154 10.54 9.33 12.75
CA MET A 154 9.89 10.51 12.16
C MET A 154 9.25 10.20 10.80
N THR A 155 8.05 10.72 10.54
CA THR A 155 7.39 10.61 9.22
C THR A 155 8.06 11.55 8.20
N ILE A 156 7.70 11.43 6.92
CA ILE A 156 8.18 12.36 5.89
C ILE A 156 7.78 13.80 6.26
N GLU A 157 6.51 14.02 6.60
CA GLU A 157 5.99 15.35 6.93
C GLU A 157 6.72 15.96 8.13
N GLU A 158 6.87 15.21 9.21
CA GLU A 158 7.59 15.68 10.42
C GLU A 158 9.05 16.00 10.10
N THR A 159 9.69 15.15 9.30
CA THR A 159 11.09 15.34 8.90
C THR A 159 11.25 16.57 8.03
N GLN A 160 10.38 16.76 7.03
CA GLN A 160 10.47 17.93 6.15
C GLN A 160 10.21 19.23 6.91
N LYS A 161 9.20 19.29 7.78
CA LYS A 161 8.93 20.47 8.63
C LYS A 161 10.13 20.83 9.49
N ALA A 162 10.64 19.86 10.26
CA ALA A 162 11.76 20.09 11.18
C ALA A 162 13.07 20.42 10.44
N TYR A 163 13.31 19.81 9.28
CA TYR A 163 14.51 20.11 8.50
C TYR A 163 14.44 21.47 7.81
N CYS A 164 13.27 21.85 7.26
CA CYS A 164 13.05 23.19 6.71
C CYS A 164 13.25 24.28 7.77
N GLU A 165 12.74 24.07 8.98
CA GLU A 165 12.98 24.96 10.12
C GLU A 165 14.48 25.07 10.45
N ALA A 166 15.18 23.93 10.54
CA ALA A 166 16.63 23.91 10.82
C ALA A 166 17.47 24.55 9.70
N LEU A 167 17.01 24.47 8.46
CA LEU A 167 17.61 25.14 7.30
C LEU A 167 17.31 26.64 7.25
N GLY A 168 16.22 27.09 7.88
CA GLY A 168 15.71 28.45 7.74
C GLY A 168 15.06 28.72 6.38
N VAL A 169 14.39 27.72 5.80
CA VAL A 169 13.66 27.83 4.52
C VAL A 169 12.18 27.52 4.69
N PRO A 170 11.29 28.07 3.84
CA PRO A 170 9.86 27.73 3.88
C PRO A 170 9.60 26.23 3.64
N TYR A 171 8.63 25.68 4.36
CA TYR A 171 8.16 24.31 4.18
C TYR A 171 7.09 24.23 3.07
N ASP A 172 7.19 23.21 2.20
CA ASP A 172 6.23 22.91 1.13
C ASP A 172 5.46 21.61 1.42
N GLU A 173 4.17 21.73 1.72
CA GLU A 173 3.27 20.62 2.05
C GLU A 173 3.02 19.65 0.88
N SER A 174 3.32 20.05 -0.36
CA SER A 174 3.03 19.25 -1.56
C SER A 174 4.02 18.09 -1.79
N CYS A 175 5.06 17.98 -0.95
CA CYS A 175 6.21 17.13 -1.19
C CYS A 175 6.23 15.81 -0.39
N ILE A 176 5.12 15.42 0.26
CA ILE A 176 5.12 14.29 1.22
C ILE A 176 4.56 12.97 0.67
N THR A 177 3.89 12.97 -0.49
CA THR A 177 3.16 11.80 -0.98
C THR A 177 4.08 10.72 -1.57
N PRO A 178 3.66 9.43 -1.60
CA PRO A 178 4.39 8.38 -2.28
C PRO A 178 4.66 8.69 -3.76
N GLU A 179 3.71 9.33 -4.44
CA GLU A 179 3.81 9.68 -5.84
C GLU A 179 4.75 10.84 -6.11
N ARG A 180 5.30 11.52 -5.08
CA ARG A 180 6.21 12.64 -5.30
C ARG A 180 7.30 12.24 -6.31
N MET A 181 7.53 13.12 -7.29
CA MET A 181 8.52 12.88 -8.33
C MET A 181 9.45 14.07 -8.46
N ILE A 182 10.72 13.78 -8.71
CA ILE A 182 11.77 14.76 -8.92
C ILE A 182 12.32 14.55 -10.33
N TYR A 183 12.29 15.61 -11.14
CA TYR A 183 12.89 15.58 -12.47
C TYR A 183 14.41 15.45 -12.36
N LEU A 184 14.97 14.58 -13.19
CA LEU A 184 16.41 14.41 -13.31
C LEU A 184 17.04 15.59 -14.05
N THR A 185 18.22 15.97 -13.58
CA THR A 185 19.10 16.94 -14.21
C THR A 185 20.38 16.27 -14.66
N ASP A 186 21.23 17.05 -15.34
CA ASP A 186 22.51 16.58 -15.83
C ASP A 186 23.53 16.39 -14.70
N LYS A 187 24.60 15.64 -14.98
CA LYS A 187 25.63 15.31 -13.98
C LYS A 187 26.27 16.54 -13.34
N ASP A 188 26.42 17.63 -14.07
CA ASP A 188 27.08 18.85 -13.55
C ASP A 188 26.18 19.60 -12.56
N SER A 189 24.89 19.28 -12.52
CA SER A 189 23.95 19.80 -11.53
C SER A 189 24.01 19.07 -10.17
N GLU A 190 24.68 17.91 -10.09
CA GLU A 190 24.84 17.17 -8.84
C GLU A 190 26.03 17.69 -8.04
N ILE A 191 25.73 18.23 -6.85
CA ILE A 191 26.72 18.86 -5.97
C ILE A 191 27.34 17.82 -5.02
N TYR A 192 26.53 16.91 -4.51
CA TYR A 192 26.95 15.89 -3.55
C TYR A 192 26.06 14.66 -3.63
N ARG A 193 26.66 13.48 -3.45
CA ARG A 193 25.94 12.21 -3.33
C ARG A 193 26.65 11.30 -2.32
N SER A 194 25.93 10.89 -1.29
CA SER A 194 26.35 9.86 -0.34
C SER A 194 26.26 8.47 -0.97
N LYS A 195 27.14 7.55 -0.56
CA LYS A 195 27.02 6.11 -0.89
C LYS A 195 25.71 5.50 -0.36
N MET A 196 25.10 6.12 0.65
CA MET A 196 23.84 5.67 1.25
C MET A 196 22.59 6.26 0.57
N TRP A 197 22.74 7.10 -0.46
CA TRP A 197 21.61 7.65 -1.20
C TRP A 197 20.96 6.57 -2.05
N CYS A 198 19.65 6.36 -1.85
CA CYS A 198 18.90 5.25 -2.46
C CYS A 198 19.48 3.85 -2.17
N ALA A 199 20.29 3.72 -1.11
CA ALA A 199 20.82 2.43 -0.68
C ALA A 199 19.74 1.64 0.08
N VAL A 200 19.69 0.33 -0.16
CA VAL A 200 18.94 -0.60 0.68
C VAL A 200 19.66 -0.71 2.02
N LEU A 201 18.99 -0.33 3.09
CA LEU A 201 19.53 -0.42 4.45
C LEU A 201 19.66 -1.89 4.88
N SER A 202 20.47 -2.14 5.91
CA SER A 202 20.55 -3.49 6.48
C SER A 202 19.21 -3.90 7.08
N GLU A 203 18.92 -5.20 7.09
CA GLU A 203 17.68 -5.74 7.66
C GLU A 203 17.48 -5.30 9.11
N LYS A 204 18.55 -5.31 9.92
CA LYS A 204 18.55 -4.82 11.30
C LYS A 204 18.08 -3.36 11.40
N GLU A 205 18.60 -2.49 10.54
CA GLU A 205 18.23 -1.06 10.53
C GLU A 205 16.78 -0.87 10.06
N ILE A 206 16.35 -1.62 9.04
CA ILE A 206 14.97 -1.59 8.54
C ILE A 206 13.99 -2.00 9.64
N LEU A 207 14.25 -3.12 10.34
CA LEU A 207 13.40 -3.61 11.42
C LEU A 207 13.30 -2.60 12.56
N MET A 208 14.42 -2.01 12.98
CA MET A 208 14.43 -0.98 14.02
C MET A 208 13.59 0.26 13.63
N ARG A 209 13.74 0.76 12.39
CA ARG A 209 12.96 1.91 11.91
C ARG A 209 11.47 1.61 11.76
N ARG A 210 11.13 0.43 11.27
CA ARG A 210 9.72 -0.02 11.19
C ARG A 210 9.11 -0.16 12.57
N GLN A 211 9.85 -0.73 13.53
CA GLN A 211 9.38 -0.84 14.90
C GLN A 211 9.11 0.55 15.49
N ALA A 212 9.98 1.53 15.27
CA ALA A 212 9.75 2.90 15.73
C ALA A 212 8.48 3.55 15.14
N TYR A 213 8.08 3.19 13.92
CA TYR A 213 6.77 3.61 13.38
C TYR A 213 5.61 2.83 14.00
N LEU A 214 5.75 1.51 14.11
CA LEU A 214 4.74 0.66 14.74
C LEU A 214 4.48 1.14 16.16
N ASP A 215 5.52 1.37 16.98
CA ASP A 215 5.52 1.93 18.35
C ASP A 215 4.65 3.18 18.50
N ARG A 216 4.55 3.98 17.44
CA ARG A 216 3.74 5.20 17.36
C ARG A 216 2.31 4.96 16.84
N GLY A 217 1.96 3.72 16.57
CA GLY A 217 0.73 3.31 15.91
C GLY A 217 0.70 3.70 14.44
N LEU A 218 1.82 3.74 13.71
CA LEU A 218 1.87 4.03 12.27
C LEU A 218 2.17 2.76 11.44
N THR A 219 1.87 2.75 10.14
CA THR A 219 2.30 1.64 9.26
C THR A 219 3.82 1.54 9.19
N VAL A 220 4.32 0.42 8.66
CA VAL A 220 5.77 0.17 8.47
C VAL A 220 6.49 1.21 7.59
N ASP A 221 5.74 2.00 6.83
CA ASP A 221 6.23 3.12 6.03
C ASP A 221 5.77 4.50 6.55
N GLY A 222 5.35 4.57 7.82
CA GLY A 222 5.07 5.81 8.54
C GLY A 222 3.77 6.52 8.15
N ARG A 223 2.80 5.80 7.57
CA ARG A 223 1.51 6.34 7.11
C ARG A 223 0.36 5.90 8.02
N GLY A 224 -0.65 6.77 8.16
CA GLY A 224 -1.92 6.46 8.84
C GLY A 224 -1.76 5.98 10.29
N LYS A 225 -2.88 5.58 10.93
CA LYS A 225 -2.82 4.85 12.19
C LYS A 225 -3.05 3.36 11.94
N VAL A 226 -2.14 2.50 12.41
CA VAL A 226 -2.39 1.05 12.52
C VAL A 226 -3.19 0.77 13.78
N ASN A 227 -4.25 -0.04 13.64
CA ASN A 227 -4.95 -0.58 14.80
C ASN A 227 -3.97 -1.44 15.62
N SER A 228 -3.99 -1.26 16.94
CA SER A 228 -3.00 -1.70 17.94
C SER A 228 -2.74 -3.22 18.07
N LEU A 229 -3.30 -4.05 17.21
CA LEU A 229 -3.15 -5.51 17.24
C LEU A 229 -1.92 -6.05 16.47
N GLN A 230 -1.19 -5.22 15.72
CA GLN A 230 0.06 -5.64 15.06
C GLN A 230 1.26 -5.76 16.02
N PHE A 231 1.13 -5.33 17.28
CA PHE A 231 2.23 -5.29 18.24
C PHE A 231 2.54 -6.58 18.99
N LYS A 232 1.70 -7.62 18.87
CA LYS A 232 1.83 -8.84 19.69
C LYS A 232 2.30 -10.08 18.95
N VAL A 233 3.00 -9.92 17.82
CA VAL A 233 3.67 -11.03 17.13
C VAL A 233 5.11 -10.61 16.80
N ASN A 234 5.98 -10.50 17.80
CA ASN A 234 7.44 -10.65 17.61
C ASN A 234 8.29 -10.70 18.89
N SER A 235 7.70 -10.76 20.08
CA SER A 235 8.44 -10.95 21.34
C SER A 235 8.39 -12.40 21.85
N ASN A 236 8.48 -13.38 20.94
CA ASN A 236 8.92 -14.75 21.23
C ASN A 236 9.15 -15.52 19.92
N SER A 237 10.39 -15.50 19.41
CA SER A 237 10.89 -16.50 18.48
C SER A 237 12.34 -16.84 18.84
N ASN A 238 12.51 -17.52 19.97
CA ASN A 238 13.44 -18.64 19.96
C ASN A 238 12.69 -19.78 19.28
N ASP A 239 12.95 -19.99 17.99
CA ASP A 239 12.98 -21.32 17.40
C ASP A 239 13.63 -21.27 16.02
N ASN A 240 14.59 -22.17 15.85
CA ASN A 240 15.40 -22.39 14.66
C ASN A 240 14.53 -22.59 13.42
N VAL A 241 14.79 -21.80 12.37
CA VAL A 241 14.53 -22.26 10.99
C VAL A 241 15.70 -21.83 10.13
N GLU A 242 16.65 -22.74 9.94
CA GLU A 242 17.72 -22.62 8.96
C GLU A 242 17.17 -22.63 7.54
N ASN A 243 17.63 -21.65 6.77
CA ASN A 243 18.10 -21.74 5.38
C ASN A 243 17.56 -22.88 4.50
N ASN A 244 16.74 -22.53 3.49
CA ASN A 244 16.57 -23.38 2.31
C ASN A 244 17.59 -22.98 1.24
N ARG A 245 18.77 -23.61 1.29
CA ARG A 245 19.72 -23.74 0.17
C ARG A 245 19.64 -25.17 -0.38
N LEU A 246 19.68 -25.26 -1.70
CA LEU A 246 19.63 -26.46 -2.51
C LEU A 246 20.79 -27.45 -2.28
N SER A 247 20.48 -28.71 -2.58
CA SER A 247 21.35 -29.82 -3.02
C SER A 247 21.86 -30.81 -1.97
N GLY A 248 21.77 -32.11 -2.30
CA GLY A 248 22.67 -33.12 -1.77
C GLY A 248 22.00 -34.42 -1.33
N ASN A 249 22.07 -35.41 -2.22
CA ASN A 249 21.69 -36.81 -2.11
C ASN A 249 22.25 -37.59 -0.89
N ASP A 250 21.57 -38.72 -0.62
CA ASP A 250 22.04 -40.00 -0.04
C ASP A 250 22.08 -40.24 1.49
N GLY A 251 21.24 -41.20 1.93
CA GLY A 251 21.76 -42.43 2.55
C GLY A 251 21.60 -42.66 4.06
N ASN A 252 20.44 -43.21 4.46
CA ASN A 252 20.17 -44.20 5.53
C ASN A 252 20.61 -44.00 7.02
N PRO A 253 19.87 -44.63 7.97
CA PRO A 253 19.88 -44.32 9.41
C PRO A 253 20.67 -45.34 10.25
N ALA A 254 20.95 -45.01 11.52
CA ALA A 254 20.65 -45.86 12.70
C ALA A 254 21.37 -45.41 13.99
N VAL A 255 20.69 -45.71 15.11
CA VAL A 255 21.15 -46.02 16.49
C VAL A 255 21.88 -44.96 17.33
N SER A 256 21.85 -44.93 18.67
CA SER A 256 21.04 -45.49 19.77
C SER A 256 21.75 -45.09 21.09
N ALA A 257 21.02 -45.19 22.22
CA ALA A 257 21.48 -45.23 23.63
C ALA A 257 21.89 -43.90 24.28
N GLY A 258 21.60 -43.61 25.55
CA GLY A 258 20.94 -44.33 26.66
C GLY A 258 20.79 -43.32 27.82
N SER A 259 19.66 -43.29 28.53
CA SER A 259 19.39 -43.97 29.82
C SER A 259 19.80 -43.22 31.10
N ALA A 260 18.83 -43.22 32.03
CA ALA A 260 18.88 -43.02 33.49
C ALA A 260 18.92 -41.54 33.95
N VAL A 261 18.19 -41.08 34.98
CA VAL A 261 17.88 -41.67 36.30
C VAL A 261 16.59 -41.04 36.89
N GLN A 262 15.73 -41.86 37.50
CA GLN A 262 14.80 -41.54 38.61
C GLN A 262 15.31 -42.31 39.85
N PRO A 263 14.99 -41.99 41.13
CA PRO A 263 13.60 -41.89 41.63
C PRO A 263 13.36 -41.01 42.90
N ALA A 264 12.07 -40.81 43.28
CA ALA A 264 11.57 -40.92 44.67
C ALA A 264 10.03 -40.66 44.74
N GLN A 265 9.26 -41.67 45.19
CA GLN A 265 7.95 -41.56 45.86
C GLN A 265 8.19 -41.57 47.40
N SER A 266 7.28 -41.27 48.33
CA SER A 266 5.83 -41.54 48.43
C SER A 266 5.15 -40.69 49.53
N GLY A 267 3.81 -40.66 49.55
CA GLY A 267 3.01 -40.20 50.70
C GLY A 267 1.51 -40.06 50.40
N ASN A 268 0.71 -41.04 50.84
CA ASN A 268 -0.75 -41.14 50.67
C ASN A 268 -1.56 -40.29 51.67
N SER A 269 -2.73 -39.80 51.27
CA SER A 269 -3.93 -39.70 52.12
C SER A 269 -5.23 -39.71 51.29
N HIS A 270 -6.23 -40.42 51.81
CA HIS A 270 -7.48 -40.89 51.18
C HIS A 270 -8.64 -39.87 51.11
N GLY A 271 -9.53 -40.10 50.13
CA GLY A 271 -11.00 -39.86 50.17
C GLY A 271 -11.46 -38.45 49.74
N ALA A 272 -12.47 -38.23 48.90
CA ALA A 272 -13.49 -39.06 48.27
C ALA A 272 -14.07 -38.31 47.05
N ASP A 273 -14.90 -39.01 46.27
CA ASP A 273 -15.75 -38.58 45.15
C ASP A 273 -15.15 -38.63 43.71
N ALA A 274 -15.41 -39.78 43.08
CA ALA A 274 -15.36 -40.03 41.64
C ALA A 274 -16.83 -40.25 41.16
N PRO A 275 -17.21 -40.16 39.86
CA PRO A 275 -16.52 -40.94 38.82
C PRO A 275 -16.45 -40.33 37.39
N HIS A 276 -15.53 -40.92 36.63
CA HIS A 276 -15.57 -41.12 35.17
C HIS A 276 -15.55 -39.90 34.24
N ILE A 277 -14.34 -39.46 33.86
CA ILE A 277 -14.09 -39.05 32.47
C ILE A 277 -13.70 -40.32 31.71
N GLY A 278 -14.71 -40.94 31.09
CA GLY A 278 -14.53 -41.95 30.06
C GLY A 278 -14.20 -41.29 28.73
N ASP A 279 -13.15 -41.78 28.10
CA ASP A 279 -12.80 -41.54 26.71
C ASP A 279 -13.90 -42.11 25.80
N SER A 280 -14.42 -41.33 24.84
CA SER A 280 -15.24 -41.79 23.72
C SER A 280 -15.42 -40.68 22.69
N GLY A 281 -14.70 -40.81 21.58
CA GLY A 281 -15.12 -40.23 20.32
C GLY A 281 -16.54 -40.69 19.97
N GLY A 282 -17.39 -39.74 19.57
CA GLY A 282 -18.79 -39.99 19.31
C GLY A 282 -19.43 -38.84 18.55
N ASN A 283 -19.34 -38.93 17.24
CA ASN A 283 -20.17 -38.26 16.24
C ASN A 283 -21.58 -37.90 16.75
N GLN A 284 -21.87 -36.61 16.86
CA GLN A 284 -23.25 -36.11 16.76
C GLN A 284 -23.48 -35.66 15.32
N ASN A 285 -23.89 -36.61 14.48
CA ASN A 285 -24.72 -36.31 13.33
C ASN A 285 -26.15 -36.13 13.85
N ALA A 286 -26.63 -34.89 13.85
CA ALA A 286 -28.05 -34.59 13.77
C ALA A 286 -28.19 -33.32 12.92
N GLY A 287 -28.93 -33.44 11.81
CA GLY A 287 -29.23 -32.35 10.89
C GLY A 287 -30.06 -31.26 11.55
N GLY A 288 -29.40 -30.39 12.30
CA GLY A 288 -29.94 -29.14 12.82
C GLY A 288 -29.38 -27.98 12.02
N LEU A 289 -30.25 -27.04 11.66
CA LEU A 289 -29.96 -25.78 10.98
C LEU A 289 -29.07 -24.81 11.81
N GLY A 290 -28.29 -25.31 12.78
CA GLY A 290 -27.54 -24.54 13.77
C GLY A 290 -26.03 -24.59 13.59
N ALA A 291 -25.36 -23.48 13.88
CA ALA A 291 -23.91 -23.36 13.84
C ALA A 291 -23.22 -24.17 14.95
N ARG A 292 -22.03 -24.72 14.66
CA ARG A 292 -21.19 -25.36 15.69
C ARG A 292 -20.82 -24.35 16.78
N GLU A 293 -20.96 -24.73 18.05
CA GLU A 293 -20.68 -23.87 19.21
C GLU A 293 -19.28 -23.25 19.18
N LYS A 294 -18.25 -24.05 18.85
CA LYS A 294 -16.87 -23.55 18.70
C LYS A 294 -16.75 -22.42 17.66
N ASN A 295 -17.57 -22.44 16.62
CA ASN A 295 -17.54 -21.42 15.55
C ASN A 295 -18.31 -20.16 15.96
N LEU A 296 -19.37 -20.29 16.77
CA LEU A 296 -20.05 -19.15 17.39
C LEU A 296 -19.11 -18.40 18.34
N ILE A 297 -18.35 -19.14 19.16
CA ILE A 297 -17.33 -18.58 20.05
C ILE A 297 -16.21 -17.94 19.21
N ALA A 298 -15.73 -18.61 18.16
CA ALA A 298 -14.74 -18.03 17.27
C ALA A 298 -15.23 -16.71 16.64
N PHE A 299 -16.49 -16.66 16.18
CA PHE A 299 -17.08 -15.45 15.62
C PHE A 299 -17.17 -14.31 16.65
N ASP A 300 -17.50 -14.59 17.90
CA ASP A 300 -17.46 -13.59 18.98
C ASP A 300 -16.04 -13.07 19.22
N LEU A 301 -15.04 -13.96 19.20
CA LEU A 301 -13.63 -13.56 19.31
C LEU A 301 -13.20 -12.67 18.13
N PHE A 302 -13.64 -12.97 16.91
CA PHE A 302 -13.37 -12.11 15.74
C PHE A 302 -14.16 -10.81 15.78
N THR A 303 -15.36 -10.81 16.36
CA THR A 303 -16.15 -9.60 16.62
C THR A 303 -15.42 -8.68 17.59
N GLN A 304 -14.86 -9.23 18.67
CA GLN A 304 -13.99 -8.48 19.58
C GLN A 304 -12.72 -7.99 18.89
N ALA A 305 -12.07 -8.85 18.09
CA ALA A 305 -10.86 -8.50 17.34
C ALA A 305 -11.12 -7.42 16.27
N ALA A 306 -12.32 -7.39 15.69
CA ALA A 306 -12.79 -6.34 14.79
C ALA A 306 -13.12 -5.02 15.51
N GLY A 307 -12.99 -4.97 16.85
CA GLY A 307 -13.33 -3.81 17.66
C GLY A 307 -14.83 -3.61 17.87
N LEU A 308 -15.64 -4.63 17.57
CA LEU A 308 -17.10 -4.61 17.67
C LEU A 308 -17.63 -5.26 18.96
N GLY A 309 -16.74 -5.55 19.91
CA GLY A 309 -17.11 -6.15 21.19
C GLY A 309 -18.09 -5.28 21.97
N GLY A 310 -19.28 -5.82 22.27
CA GLY A 310 -20.34 -5.11 22.98
C GLY A 310 -21.16 -4.14 22.13
N MET A 311 -20.89 -4.05 20.82
CA MET A 311 -21.71 -3.30 19.87
C MET A 311 -22.78 -4.20 19.25
N GLU A 312 -23.93 -3.61 18.89
CA GLU A 312 -24.95 -4.30 18.12
C GLU A 312 -24.47 -4.43 16.67
N ILE A 313 -24.01 -5.64 16.31
CA ILE A 313 -23.42 -5.90 14.99
C ILE A 313 -24.47 -6.10 13.89
N ASP A 314 -25.73 -6.35 14.26
CA ASP A 314 -26.84 -6.66 13.37
C ASP A 314 -27.77 -5.46 13.10
N THR A 315 -27.27 -4.24 13.31
CA THR A 315 -28.04 -3.00 13.10
C THR A 315 -28.16 -2.64 11.60
N VAL A 316 -29.34 -2.16 11.20
CA VAL A 316 -29.63 -1.67 9.84
C VAL A 316 -28.66 -0.56 9.45
N GLY A 317 -28.06 -0.66 8.26
CA GLY A 317 -27.11 0.32 7.72
C GLY A 317 -25.65 0.15 8.17
N SER A 318 -25.36 -0.67 9.19
CA SER A 318 -23.98 -0.96 9.64
C SER A 318 -23.60 -2.44 9.57
N ARG A 319 -24.58 -3.36 9.58
CA ARG A 319 -24.36 -4.82 9.60
C ARG A 319 -23.43 -5.36 8.51
N HIS A 320 -23.49 -4.85 7.28
CA HIS A 320 -22.58 -5.30 6.22
C HIS A 320 -21.13 -4.90 6.51
N SER A 321 -20.93 -3.68 7.00
CA SER A 321 -19.61 -3.21 7.44
C SER A 321 -19.11 -3.99 8.66
N SER A 322 -20.01 -4.33 9.59
CA SER A 322 -19.71 -5.16 10.76
C SER A 322 -19.24 -6.56 10.34
N LEU A 323 -19.98 -7.23 9.45
CA LEU A 323 -19.59 -8.56 8.97
C LEU A 323 -18.26 -8.52 8.20
N LEU A 324 -18.06 -7.53 7.33
CA LEU A 324 -16.79 -7.33 6.62
C LEU A 324 -15.62 -7.13 7.57
N ALA A 325 -15.80 -6.36 8.65
CA ALA A 325 -14.78 -6.15 9.66
C ALA A 325 -14.45 -7.46 10.42
N ILE A 326 -15.47 -8.26 10.76
CA ILE A 326 -15.32 -9.57 11.41
C ILE A 326 -14.60 -10.57 10.49
N MET A 327 -14.96 -10.61 9.20
CA MET A 327 -14.28 -11.44 8.21
C MET A 327 -12.82 -11.01 8.02
N SER A 328 -12.56 -9.70 7.96
CA SER A 328 -11.22 -9.14 7.82
C SER A 328 -10.35 -9.41 9.05
N ALA A 329 -10.95 -9.54 10.23
CA ALA A 329 -10.27 -9.96 11.46
C ALA A 329 -9.86 -11.45 11.43
N GLY A 330 -10.36 -12.23 10.46
CA GLY A 330 -9.92 -13.60 10.21
C GLY A 330 -11.01 -14.66 10.32
N ALA A 331 -12.28 -14.29 10.54
CA ALA A 331 -13.37 -15.26 10.69
C ALA A 331 -13.51 -16.20 9.48
N SER A 332 -13.28 -15.71 8.26
CA SER A 332 -13.35 -16.52 7.04
C SER A 332 -12.21 -17.52 6.86
N ARG A 333 -11.13 -17.43 7.66
CA ARG A 333 -9.97 -18.35 7.57
C ARG A 333 -10.07 -19.53 8.52
N VAL A 334 -11.01 -19.50 9.47
CA VAL A 334 -11.07 -20.48 10.58
C VAL A 334 -12.32 -21.36 10.54
N MET A 335 -13.27 -21.04 9.66
CA MET A 335 -14.48 -21.84 9.49
C MET A 335 -14.85 -21.89 8.00
N GLU A 336 -15.31 -23.06 7.57
CA GLU A 336 -15.81 -23.29 6.22
C GLU A 336 -16.99 -22.37 5.91
N GLU A 337 -17.17 -22.01 4.64
CA GLU A 337 -18.18 -21.06 4.18
C GLU A 337 -19.60 -21.46 4.62
N GLU A 338 -19.97 -22.73 4.51
CA GLU A 338 -21.28 -23.22 4.94
C GLU A 338 -21.49 -23.06 6.46
N GLU A 339 -20.44 -23.25 7.26
CA GLU A 339 -20.48 -23.04 8.70
C GLU A 339 -20.50 -21.56 9.06
N LEU A 340 -19.78 -20.72 8.32
CA LEU A 340 -19.84 -19.26 8.46
C LEU A 340 -21.27 -18.75 8.24
N MET A 341 -21.96 -19.25 7.20
CA MET A 341 -23.33 -18.84 6.92
C MET A 341 -24.30 -19.24 8.04
N LYS A 342 -24.13 -20.41 8.65
CA LYS A 342 -24.90 -20.81 9.84
C LYS A 342 -24.62 -19.90 11.03
N VAL A 343 -23.35 -19.53 11.24
CA VAL A 343 -22.93 -18.62 12.32
C VAL A 343 -23.51 -17.22 12.11
N VAL A 344 -23.43 -16.67 10.90
CA VAL A 344 -23.99 -15.36 10.55
C VAL A 344 -25.50 -15.36 10.75
N ARG A 345 -26.21 -16.43 10.37
CA ARG A 345 -27.65 -16.55 10.62
C ARG A 345 -28.03 -16.47 12.12
N VAL A 346 -27.15 -16.96 13.01
CA VAL A 346 -27.37 -16.92 14.46
C VAL A 346 -26.95 -15.58 15.07
N LYS A 347 -25.81 -15.04 14.64
CA LYS A 347 -25.19 -13.83 15.24
C LYS A 347 -25.68 -12.53 14.62
N MET A 348 -26.17 -12.59 13.38
CA MET A 348 -26.66 -11.48 12.57
C MET A 348 -27.91 -11.91 11.80
N PRO A 349 -29.01 -12.27 12.50
CA PRO A 349 -30.22 -12.80 11.87
C PRO A 349 -30.82 -11.83 10.85
N SER A 350 -30.70 -10.51 11.06
CA SER A 350 -31.22 -9.51 10.12
C SER A 350 -30.40 -9.46 8.82
N TYR A 351 -29.11 -9.79 8.86
CA TYR A 351 -28.28 -9.95 7.65
C TYR A 351 -28.79 -11.06 6.72
N TYR A 352 -29.44 -12.09 7.28
CA TYR A 352 -29.97 -13.23 6.51
C TYR A 352 -31.45 -13.06 6.13
N GLN A 353 -32.14 -12.04 6.67
CA GLN A 353 -33.57 -11.79 6.45
C GLN A 353 -33.85 -10.77 5.33
N GLU A 354 -32.83 -10.08 4.81
CA GLU A 354 -32.97 -9.20 3.65
C GLU A 354 -32.79 -10.02 2.36
N ASN A 355 -33.87 -10.16 1.60
CA ASN A 355 -33.75 -10.57 0.20
C ASN A 355 -32.87 -9.54 -0.52
N ASP A 356 -32.00 -9.99 -1.42
CA ASP A 356 -31.19 -9.10 -2.26
C ASP A 356 -32.13 -8.09 -2.92
N CYS A 357 -32.00 -6.84 -2.50
CA CYS A 357 -32.84 -5.71 -2.87
C CYS A 357 -32.92 -5.55 -4.39
N LEU A 358 -31.92 -6.01 -5.15
CA LEU A 358 -31.89 -6.00 -6.62
C LEU A 358 -32.79 -7.09 -7.24
N ILE A 359 -32.94 -8.23 -6.58
CA ILE A 359 -33.83 -9.32 -6.99
C ILE A 359 -35.28 -8.89 -6.75
N GLU A 360 -35.60 -8.32 -5.58
CA GLU A 360 -36.97 -7.90 -5.23
C GLU A 360 -37.55 -6.86 -6.18
N ILE A 361 -36.74 -5.87 -6.59
CA ILE A 361 -37.17 -4.83 -7.54
C ILE A 361 -37.09 -5.28 -9.01
N GLY A 362 -36.77 -6.56 -9.24
CA GLY A 362 -36.78 -7.24 -10.53
C GLY A 362 -35.66 -6.82 -11.48
N LEU A 363 -34.54 -6.29 -10.98
CA LEU A 363 -33.41 -5.87 -11.82
C LEU A 363 -32.48 -7.03 -12.18
N VAL A 364 -32.34 -8.00 -11.28
CA VAL A 364 -31.56 -9.21 -11.50
C VAL A 364 -32.37 -10.46 -11.13
N THR A 365 -32.03 -11.59 -11.74
CA THR A 365 -32.58 -12.90 -11.38
C THR A 365 -31.90 -13.45 -10.12
N GLU A 366 -32.39 -14.59 -9.60
CA GLU A 366 -31.76 -15.34 -8.50
C GLU A 366 -30.28 -15.70 -8.78
N ASN A 367 -29.90 -15.83 -10.05
CA ASN A 367 -28.51 -16.08 -10.46
C ASN A 367 -27.73 -14.79 -10.76
N PHE A 368 -28.22 -13.64 -10.27
CA PHE A 368 -27.61 -12.33 -10.44
C PHE A 368 -27.43 -11.90 -11.91
N MET A 369 -28.32 -12.36 -12.80
CA MET A 369 -28.34 -11.99 -14.22
C MET A 369 -29.33 -10.85 -14.45
N PRO A 370 -29.02 -9.85 -15.30
CA PRO A 370 -29.94 -8.74 -15.55
C PRO A 370 -31.25 -9.24 -16.17
N SER A 371 -32.38 -8.79 -15.64
CA SER A 371 -33.71 -9.20 -16.08
C SER A 371 -34.58 -7.99 -16.42
N GLY A 372 -35.28 -8.03 -17.55
CA GLY A 372 -36.17 -6.95 -17.97
C GLY A 372 -35.47 -5.61 -18.28
N LEU A 373 -34.13 -5.60 -18.40
CA LEU A 373 -33.33 -4.40 -18.65
C LEU A 373 -32.92 -4.29 -20.12
N SER A 374 -32.94 -3.07 -20.66
CA SER A 374 -32.25 -2.79 -21.93
C SER A 374 -30.73 -2.89 -21.76
N SER A 375 -29.98 -3.07 -22.85
CA SER A 375 -28.52 -3.19 -22.80
C SER A 375 -27.84 -2.00 -22.13
N SER A 376 -28.41 -0.80 -22.25
CA SER A 376 -27.90 0.41 -21.60
C SER A 376 -28.22 0.43 -20.11
N GLU A 377 -29.43 0.03 -19.69
CA GLU A 377 -29.80 -0.09 -18.28
C GLU A 377 -29.00 -1.16 -17.56
N ALA A 378 -28.77 -2.32 -18.20
CA ALA A 378 -27.89 -3.36 -17.67
C ALA A 378 -26.46 -2.84 -17.53
N ALA A 379 -25.91 -2.14 -18.53
CA ALA A 379 -24.57 -1.58 -18.43
C ALA A 379 -24.44 -0.49 -17.34
N ILE A 380 -25.50 0.31 -17.11
CA ILE A 380 -25.57 1.27 -16.00
C ILE A 380 -25.61 0.53 -14.66
N LEU A 381 -26.44 -0.51 -14.53
CA LEU A 381 -26.52 -1.32 -13.32
C LEU A 381 -25.17 -1.96 -12.98
N ALA A 382 -24.49 -2.57 -13.96
CA ALA A 382 -23.15 -3.13 -13.80
C ALA A 382 -22.13 -2.07 -13.32
N ASN A 383 -22.21 -0.85 -13.85
CA ASN A 383 -21.34 0.23 -13.43
C ASN A 383 -21.59 0.66 -12.00
N GLN A 384 -22.85 0.79 -11.59
CA GLN A 384 -23.17 1.20 -10.21
C GLN A 384 -22.78 0.12 -9.21
N ILE A 385 -23.13 -1.15 -9.47
CA ILE A 385 -22.72 -2.28 -8.63
C ILE A 385 -21.18 -2.35 -8.56
N GLY A 386 -20.50 -2.30 -9.71
CA GLY A 386 -19.04 -2.37 -9.76
C GLY A 386 -18.35 -1.19 -9.08
N THR A 387 -18.97 0.00 -9.10
CA THR A 387 -18.44 1.19 -8.41
C THR A 387 -18.58 1.05 -6.90
N GLU A 388 -19.75 0.65 -6.42
CA GLU A 388 -20.01 0.46 -4.99
C GLU A 388 -19.11 -0.66 -4.41
N LEU A 389 -18.97 -1.77 -5.14
CA LEU A 389 -18.12 -2.90 -4.77
C LEU A 389 -16.63 -2.69 -5.10
N LYS A 390 -16.25 -1.52 -5.61
CA LYS A 390 -14.85 -1.14 -5.94
C LYS A 390 -14.14 -2.14 -6.86
N ILE A 391 -14.83 -2.61 -7.90
CA ILE A 391 -14.31 -3.55 -8.89
C ILE A 391 -13.49 -2.79 -9.95
N ASP A 392 -12.19 -3.06 -10.07
CA ASP A 392 -11.28 -2.34 -10.99
C ASP A 392 -11.60 -2.58 -12.49
N ASN A 393 -12.07 -3.78 -12.84
CA ASN A 393 -12.33 -4.18 -14.23
C ASN A 393 -13.82 -4.48 -14.48
N ILE A 394 -14.70 -3.58 -14.05
CA ILE A 394 -16.18 -3.71 -14.12
C ILE A 394 -16.63 -4.36 -15.43
N TRP A 395 -16.23 -3.79 -16.57
CA TRP A 395 -16.70 -4.24 -17.88
C TRP A 395 -16.22 -5.64 -18.25
N SER A 396 -15.04 -6.04 -17.80
CA SER A 396 -14.53 -7.40 -18.00
C SER A 396 -15.22 -8.39 -17.08
N VAL A 397 -15.43 -8.02 -15.81
CA VAL A 397 -16.09 -8.86 -14.81
C VAL A 397 -17.55 -9.11 -15.21
N PHE A 398 -18.33 -8.05 -15.40
CA PHE A 398 -19.73 -8.17 -15.79
C PHE A 398 -19.90 -8.63 -17.23
N GLY A 399 -18.95 -8.35 -18.13
CA GLY A 399 -19.01 -8.87 -19.49
C GLY A 399 -18.82 -10.38 -19.56
N ASN A 400 -17.90 -10.92 -18.77
CA ASN A 400 -17.70 -12.36 -18.64
C ASN A 400 -18.87 -13.04 -17.93
N TYR A 401 -19.45 -12.38 -16.92
CA TYR A 401 -20.49 -12.98 -16.09
C TYR A 401 -21.90 -12.86 -16.69
N TRP A 402 -22.26 -11.70 -17.23
CA TRP A 402 -23.59 -11.46 -17.83
C TRP A 402 -23.65 -11.82 -19.32
N GLY A 403 -22.49 -11.98 -19.98
CA GLY A 403 -22.37 -12.43 -21.37
C GLY A 403 -22.01 -11.38 -22.43
N PRO A 404 -22.41 -10.10 -22.35
CA PRO A 404 -22.03 -9.10 -23.34
C PRO A 404 -20.52 -8.83 -23.33
N ASN A 405 -19.91 -8.62 -24.51
CA ASN A 405 -18.48 -8.31 -24.54
C ASN A 405 -18.17 -6.97 -23.80
N PRO A 406 -16.98 -6.83 -23.17
CA PRO A 406 -16.66 -5.67 -22.33
C PRO A 406 -16.73 -4.32 -23.06
N ASN A 407 -16.36 -4.29 -24.34
CA ASN A 407 -16.39 -3.07 -25.14
C ASN A 407 -17.83 -2.65 -25.48
N SER A 408 -18.72 -3.60 -25.74
CA SER A 408 -20.14 -3.38 -25.97
C SER A 408 -20.85 -2.91 -24.70
N MET A 409 -20.50 -3.44 -23.53
CA MET A 409 -21.02 -2.91 -22.26
C MET A 409 -20.59 -1.47 -22.02
N ARG A 410 -19.31 -1.16 -22.20
CA ARG A 410 -18.79 0.21 -22.05
C ARG A 410 -19.48 1.18 -23.03
N ALA A 411 -19.68 0.77 -24.28
CA ALA A 411 -20.39 1.58 -25.26
C ALA A 411 -21.89 1.74 -24.91
N ALA A 412 -22.53 0.70 -24.41
CA ALA A 412 -23.92 0.74 -23.96
C ALA A 412 -24.11 1.63 -22.74
N TYR A 413 -23.14 1.66 -21.82
CA TYR A 413 -23.10 2.57 -20.69
C TYR A 413 -23.01 4.03 -21.15
N ASN A 414 -22.03 4.36 -22.01
CA ASN A 414 -21.86 5.72 -22.53
C ASN A 414 -23.14 6.22 -23.22
N ARG A 415 -23.75 5.38 -24.08
CA ARG A 415 -25.04 5.70 -24.71
C ARG A 415 -26.19 5.83 -23.72
N GLY A 416 -26.16 5.05 -22.64
CA GLY A 416 -27.16 5.10 -21.58
C GLY A 416 -27.09 6.43 -20.82
N MET A 417 -25.89 6.87 -20.44
CA MET A 417 -25.70 8.13 -19.70
C MET A 417 -26.17 9.38 -20.45
N GLU A 418 -26.26 9.32 -21.78
CA GLU A 418 -26.79 10.41 -22.62
C GLU A 418 -28.33 10.44 -22.71
N GLN A 419 -29.03 9.40 -22.22
CA GLN A 419 -30.48 9.30 -22.32
C GLN A 419 -31.20 9.97 -21.15
N LYS A 420 -32.25 10.74 -21.45
CA LYS A 420 -33.09 11.39 -20.42
C LYS A 420 -33.74 10.41 -19.44
N LYS A 421 -34.01 9.18 -19.87
CA LYS A 421 -34.60 8.12 -19.03
C LYS A 421 -33.65 7.51 -18.00
N THR A 422 -32.36 7.87 -18.04
CA THR A 422 -31.33 7.34 -17.13
C THR A 422 -31.43 7.90 -15.73
N ILE A 423 -31.86 9.16 -15.57
CA ILE A 423 -32.05 9.77 -14.26
C ILE A 423 -33.12 9.03 -13.43
N PRO A 424 -34.35 8.81 -13.95
CA PRO A 424 -35.36 8.01 -13.25
C PRO A 424 -34.92 6.57 -12.95
N PHE A 425 -34.11 5.96 -13.84
CA PHE A 425 -33.57 4.63 -13.61
C PHE A 425 -32.57 4.60 -12.45
N LEU A 426 -31.64 5.57 -12.39
CA LEU A 426 -30.68 5.68 -11.29
C LEU A 426 -31.37 5.97 -9.95
N GLU A 427 -32.41 6.80 -9.94
CA GLU A 427 -33.22 7.07 -8.74
C GLU A 427 -33.88 5.80 -8.19
N LYS A 428 -34.29 4.86 -9.08
CA LYS A 428 -34.82 3.55 -8.68
C LYS A 428 -33.72 2.59 -8.18
N VAL A 429 -32.54 2.61 -8.80
CA VAL A 429 -31.49 1.59 -8.63
C VAL A 429 -30.57 1.89 -7.43
N MET A 430 -30.20 3.15 -7.23
CA MET A 430 -29.21 3.54 -6.21
C MET A 430 -29.63 3.21 -4.76
N PRO A 431 -30.91 3.35 -4.35
CA PRO A 431 -31.33 2.94 -3.01
C PRO A 431 -31.18 1.44 -2.78
N ALA A 432 -31.45 0.62 -3.80
CA ALA A 432 -31.26 -0.83 -3.70
C ALA A 432 -29.77 -1.17 -3.59
N ILE A 433 -28.90 -0.65 -4.48
CA ILE A 433 -27.45 -0.96 -4.41
C ILE A 433 -26.80 -0.60 -3.07
N ARG A 434 -27.34 0.39 -2.35
CA ARG A 434 -26.78 0.89 -1.08
C ARG A 434 -27.42 0.30 0.17
N GLY A 435 -28.57 -0.37 0.04
CA GLY A 435 -29.26 -1.05 1.14
C GLY A 435 -28.82 -2.51 1.16
#